data_AF-A0A6G2KIE2-F1
#
_entry.id   AF-A0A6G2KIE2-F1
#
_cell.length_a   1.000
_cell.length_b   1.000
_cell.length_c   1.000
_cell.angle_alpha   90.00
_cell.angle_beta   90.00
_cell.angle_gamma   90.00
#
_symmetry.space_group_name_H-M   'P 1'
#
loop_
_entity.id
_entity.type
_entity.pdbx_description
1 polymer ?
#
loop_
_entity_poly.entity_id
_entity_poly.type
_entity_poly.pdbx_seq_one_letter_code
_entity_poly.pdbx_strand_id
1 'polypeptide(L)'
;MAADVLGVVTCIAKHLEMPYFCCECKRYFSVKIGTVTEHSKISCQKWAVAIYLLATRPTEISNVQLGRELGIKQISAWLLLYNIRVVAYHCGA
;
A
#
# COMPACT_ATOMS: atom_id res chain seq x y z
N MET A 1 1.50 -22.23 -40.37
CA MET A 1 0.17 -22.51 -39.78
C MET A 1 0.38 -23.62 -38.77
N ALA A 2 -0.03 -23.37 -37.51
CA ALA A 2 0.37 -24.08 -36.29
C ALA A 2 1.86 -23.89 -35.94
N ALA A 3 2.33 -23.72 -34.71
CA ALA A 3 1.76 -23.40 -33.41
C ALA A 3 3.02 -23.15 -32.53
N ASP A 4 2.99 -22.12 -31.69
CA ASP A 4 3.65 -22.11 -30.37
C ASP A 4 5.16 -22.38 -30.31
N VAL A 5 5.97 -21.53 -30.95
CA VAL A 5 7.42 -21.48 -30.68
C VAL A 5 7.69 -20.26 -29.82
N LEU A 6 7.73 -20.47 -28.50
CA LEU A 6 8.66 -19.89 -27.53
C LEU A 6 8.06 -20.02 -26.12
N GLY A 7 8.19 -21.22 -25.55
CA GLY A 7 8.19 -21.38 -24.10
C GLY A 7 9.50 -20.81 -23.53
N VAL A 8 9.42 -19.66 -22.89
CA VAL A 8 10.36 -19.28 -21.82
C VAL A 8 9.55 -18.73 -20.66
N VAL A 9 9.46 -19.55 -19.63
CA VAL A 9 9.16 -19.12 -18.27
C VAL A 9 10.32 -18.24 -17.81
N THR A 10 10.10 -16.93 -17.77
CA THR A 10 10.86 -16.01 -16.90
C THR A 10 9.89 -15.14 -16.13
N CYS A 11 9.43 -15.71 -15.01
CA CYS A 11 9.07 -14.99 -13.81
C CYS A 11 10.30 -14.18 -13.31
N ILE A 12 10.59 -13.02 -13.92
CA ILE A 12 11.63 -12.10 -13.42
C ILE A 12 11.12 -10.66 -13.48
N ALA A 13 10.86 -10.14 -12.27
CA ALA A 13 10.85 -8.75 -11.85
C ALA A 13 10.16 -7.72 -12.78
N LYS A 14 8.88 -7.44 -12.49
CA LYS A 14 8.33 -6.09 -12.71
C LYS A 14 9.13 -5.11 -11.81
N HIS A 15 10.28 -4.64 -12.24
CA HIS A 15 10.72 -3.33 -11.79
C HIS A 15 9.65 -2.36 -12.31
N LEU A 16 8.73 -1.96 -11.44
CA LEU A 16 7.73 -0.95 -11.79
C LEU A 16 8.48 0.33 -12.09
N GLU A 17 8.68 0.60 -13.37
CA GLU A 17 8.97 1.93 -13.87
C GLU A 17 7.96 2.87 -13.23
N MET A 18 8.47 3.88 -12.54
CA MET A 18 7.65 4.82 -11.79
C MET A 18 6.75 5.54 -12.81
N PRO A 19 5.42 5.33 -12.79
CA PRO A 19 4.58 5.53 -13.98
C PRO A 19 4.25 7.00 -14.28
N TYR A 20 4.55 7.92 -13.36
CA TYR A 20 4.24 9.34 -13.51
C TYR A 20 5.52 10.14 -13.73
N PHE A 21 5.49 11.07 -14.68
CA PHE A 21 6.59 11.97 -14.99
C PHE A 21 6.22 13.40 -14.60
N CYS A 22 7.10 14.08 -13.85
CA CYS A 22 6.93 15.49 -13.52
C CYS A 22 7.63 16.38 -14.56
N CYS A 23 6.90 17.28 -15.20
CA CYS A 23 7.44 18.19 -16.22
C CYS A 23 8.40 19.25 -15.65
N GLU A 24 8.17 19.70 -14.42
CA GLU A 24 9.01 20.71 -13.77
C GLU A 24 10.33 20.11 -13.27
N CYS A 25 10.25 18.99 -12.54
CA CYS A 25 11.40 18.36 -11.91
C CYS A 25 12.14 17.38 -12.84
N LYS A 26 11.56 17.05 -14.01
CA LYS A 26 12.06 16.07 -15.00
C LYS A 26 12.43 14.72 -14.38
N ARG A 27 11.68 14.28 -13.37
CA ARG A 27 11.89 13.03 -12.63
C ARG A 27 10.65 12.15 -12.70
N TYR A 28 10.86 10.85 -12.73
CA TYR A 28 9.80 9.87 -12.58
C TYR A 28 9.44 9.70 -11.10
N PHE A 29 8.14 9.53 -10.82
CA PHE A 29 7.63 9.41 -9.47
C PHE A 29 6.45 8.42 -9.41
N SER A 30 6.18 7.91 -8.22
CA SER A 30 5.03 7.07 -7.89
C SER A 30 4.10 7.85 -6.97
N VAL A 31 2.80 7.57 -7.03
CA VAL A 31 1.78 8.20 -6.16
C VAL A 31 2.09 8.06 -4.67
N LYS A 32 2.89 7.05 -4.31
CA LYS A 32 3.22 6.77 -2.91
C LYS A 32 4.34 7.68 -2.35
N ILE A 33 5.10 8.38 -3.19
CA ILE A 33 6.29 9.13 -2.75
C ILE A 33 5.87 10.30 -1.87
N GLY A 34 6.56 10.47 -0.74
CA GLY A 34 6.24 11.49 0.26
C GLY A 34 5.00 11.18 1.09
N THR A 35 4.43 9.98 0.96
CA THR A 35 3.26 9.56 1.74
C THR A 35 3.64 8.53 2.79
N VAL A 36 2.78 8.37 3.79
CA VAL A 36 2.87 7.35 4.83
C VAL A 36 2.88 5.91 4.28
N THR A 37 2.50 5.75 3.01
CA THR A 37 2.42 4.47 2.31
C THR A 37 3.65 4.15 1.45
N GLU A 38 4.65 5.05 1.39
CA GLU A 38 5.80 4.99 0.48
C GLU A 38 6.56 3.66 0.54
N HIS A 39 6.97 3.24 1.73
CA HIS A 39 7.73 2.00 1.94
C HIS A 39 6.84 0.77 2.14
N SER A 40 5.52 0.92 2.09
CA SER A 40 4.59 -0.18 2.37
C SER A 40 4.31 -1.03 1.13
N LYS A 41 4.45 -2.35 1.28
CA LYS A 41 4.06 -3.35 0.27
C LYS A 41 2.54 -3.54 0.15
N ILE A 42 1.77 -2.81 0.95
CA ILE A 42 0.30 -2.87 0.97
C ILE A 42 -0.23 -1.97 -0.16
N SER A 43 -1.36 -2.36 -0.77
CA SER A 43 -2.02 -1.54 -1.80
C SER A 43 -2.63 -0.27 -1.18
N CYS A 44 -2.62 0.84 -1.92
CA CYS A 44 -3.21 2.11 -1.44
C CYS A 44 -4.71 1.98 -1.12
N GLN A 45 -5.43 1.10 -1.83
CA GLN A 45 -6.85 0.82 -1.54
C GLN A 45 -7.05 0.23 -0.13
N LYS A 46 -6.20 -0.70 0.30
CA LYS A 46 -6.29 -1.29 1.64
C LYS A 46 -5.97 -0.26 2.73
N TRP A 47 -5.09 0.69 2.44
CA TRP A 47 -4.84 1.83 3.33
C TRP A 47 -6.08 2.71 3.49
N ALA A 48 -6.74 3.06 2.38
CA ALA A 48 -7.95 3.89 2.42
C ALA A 48 -9.08 3.20 3.22
N VAL A 49 -9.30 1.91 3.00
CA VAL A 49 -10.30 1.13 3.77
C VAL A 49 -9.91 1.04 5.24
N ALA A 50 -8.62 0.85 5.57
CA ALA A 50 -8.17 0.81 6.95
C ALA A 50 -8.42 2.14 7.69
N ILE A 51 -8.14 3.27 7.04
CA ILE A 51 -8.40 4.61 7.58
C ILE A 51 -9.90 4.82 7.78
N TYR A 52 -10.73 4.46 6.79
CA TYR A 52 -12.18 4.54 6.89
C TYR A 52 -12.72 3.74 8.08
N LEU A 53 -12.25 2.50 8.26
CA LEU A 53 -12.67 1.66 9.37
C LEU A 53 -12.28 2.27 10.73
N LEU A 54 -11.08 2.83 10.84
CA LEU A 54 -10.62 3.50 12.05
C LEU A 54 -11.40 4.79 12.36
N ALA A 55 -11.82 5.53 11.33
CA ALA A 55 -12.58 6.77 11.51
C ALA A 55 -14.06 6.53 11.83
N THR A 56 -14.66 5.44 11.33
CA THR A 56 -16.10 5.17 11.48
C THR A 56 -16.45 4.38 12.73
N ARG A 57 -15.51 3.61 13.29
CA ARG A 57 -15.80 2.80 14.47
C ARG A 57 -15.65 3.65 15.74
N PRO A 58 -16.67 3.66 16.63
CA PRO A 58 -16.60 4.37 17.91
C PRO A 58 -15.62 3.69 18.90
N THR A 59 -15.30 2.41 18.66
CA THR A 59 -14.33 1.64 19.42
C THR A 59 -13.10 1.33 18.57
N GLU A 60 -11.93 1.34 19.19
CA GLU A 60 -10.68 1.00 18.50
C GLU A 60 -10.69 -0.42 17.95
N ILE A 61 -10.11 -0.58 16.75
CA ILE A 61 -10.00 -1.87 16.07
C ILE A 61 -8.72 -2.57 16.51
N SER A 62 -8.82 -3.85 16.89
CA SER A 62 -7.63 -4.68 17.09
C SER A 62 -6.96 -5.01 15.76
N ASN A 63 -5.63 -5.10 15.73
CA ASN A 63 -4.86 -5.53 14.56
C ASN A 63 -5.34 -6.91 14.01
N VAL A 64 -5.77 -7.80 14.89
CA VAL A 64 -6.36 -9.11 14.54
C VAL A 64 -7.64 -8.95 13.74
N GLN A 65 -8.55 -8.09 14.20
CA GLN A 65 -9.79 -7.83 13.49
C GLN A 65 -9.51 -7.13 12.16
N LEU A 66 -8.63 -6.12 12.15
CA LEU A 66 -8.26 -5.39 10.94
C LEU A 66 -7.65 -6.32 9.87
N GLY A 67 -6.83 -7.28 10.28
CA GLY A 67 -6.27 -8.29 9.38
C GLY A 67 -7.32 -9.18 8.72
N ARG A 68 -8.38 -9.53 9.45
CA ARG A 68 -9.52 -10.31 8.94
C ARG A 68 -10.34 -9.50 7.93
N GLU A 69 -10.66 -8.25 8.26
CA GLU A 69 -11.45 -7.35 7.39
C GLU A 69 -10.73 -7.05 6.06
N LEU A 70 -9.41 -6.85 6.09
CA LEU A 70 -8.61 -6.50 4.92
C LEU A 70 -8.03 -7.72 4.17
N GLY A 71 -8.19 -8.93 4.72
CA GLY A 71 -7.57 -10.14 4.20
C GLY A 71 -6.03 -10.04 4.13
N ILE A 72 -5.39 -9.50 5.17
CA ILE A 72 -3.93 -9.34 5.25
C ILE A 72 -3.36 -10.12 6.44
N LYS A 73 -2.04 -10.36 6.40
CA LYS A 73 -1.33 -10.96 7.53
C LYS A 73 -1.42 -10.04 8.76
N GLN A 74 -1.52 -10.67 9.92
CA GLN A 74 -1.55 -10.03 11.24
C GLN A 74 -0.46 -8.97 11.43
N ILE A 75 0.79 -9.31 11.11
CA ILE A 75 1.96 -8.41 11.25
C ILE A 75 1.82 -7.18 10.34
N SER A 76 1.31 -7.37 9.12
CA SER A 76 1.07 -6.27 8.18
C SER A 76 -0.06 -5.36 8.66
N ALA A 77 -1.11 -5.93 9.25
CA ALA A 77 -2.19 -5.17 9.87
C ALA A 77 -1.71 -4.36 11.07
N TRP A 78 -0.85 -4.94 11.90
CA TRP A 78 -0.23 -4.22 13.02
C TRP A 78 0.62 -3.04 12.54
N LEU A 79 1.51 -3.26 11.55
CA LEU A 79 2.34 -2.19 11.01
C LEU A 79 1.51 -1.06 10.39
N LEU A 80 0.44 -1.43 9.67
CA LEU A 80 -0.51 -0.49 9.09
C LEU A 80 -1.17 0.37 10.18
N LEU A 81 -1.68 -0.26 11.23
CA LEU A 81 -2.37 0.40 12.33
C LEU A 81 -1.42 1.29 13.16
N TYR A 82 -0.18 0.85 13.38
CA TYR A 82 0.86 1.65 14.02
C TYR A 82 1.15 2.93 13.23
N ASN A 83 1.35 2.82 11.92
CA ASN A 83 1.64 3.98 11.06
C ASN A 83 0.49 4.99 11.06
N ILE A 84 -0.76 4.53 10.96
CA ILE A 84 -1.94 5.43 10.97
C ILE A 84 -2.02 6.19 12.29
N ARG A 85 -1.78 5.52 13.42
CA ARG A 85 -1.77 6.15 14.75
C ARG A 85 -0.67 7.19 14.88
N VAL A 86 0.56 6.87 14.48
CA VAL A 86 1.69 7.82 14.51
C VAL A 86 1.35 9.08 13.73
N VAL A 87 0.77 8.94 12.54
CA VAL A 87 0.38 10.07 11.67
C VAL A 87 -0.74 10.90 12.29
N ALA A 88 -1.74 10.25 12.89
CA ALA A 88 -2.85 10.94 13.56
C ALA A 88 -2.36 11.79 14.75
N TYR A 89 -1.42 11.28 15.55
CA TYR A 89 -0.88 12.03 16.69
C TYR A 89 0.06 13.17 16.27
N HIS A 90 0.74 13.06 15.12
CA HIS A 90 1.62 14.11 14.61
C HIS A 90 0.89 15.31 13.98
N CYS A 91 -0.42 15.24 13.76
CA CYS A 91 -1.19 16.34 13.18
C CYS A 91 -1.89 17.23 14.23
N GLY A 92 -1.68 16.97 15.53
CA GLY A 92 -2.35 17.66 16.65
C GLY A 92 -1.45 18.53 17.53
N ALA A 93 -0.27 18.95 17.06
CA ALA A 93 0.66 19.83 17.78
C ALA A 93 0.92 21.13 17.01
#